data_AF-A0A197JV67-F1
#
_entry.id   AF-A0A197JV67-F1
#
_cell.length_a   1.000
_cell.length_b   1.000
_cell.length_c   1.000
_cell.angle_alpha   90.00
_cell.angle_beta   90.00
_cell.angle_gamma   90.00
#
_symmetry.space_group_name_H-M   'P 1'
#
loop_
_entity.id
_entity.type
_entity.pdbx_description
1 polymer ?
#
loop_
_entity_poly.entity_id
_entity_poly.type
_entity_poly.pdbx_seq_one_letter_code
_entity_poly.pdbx_strand_id
1 'polypeptide(L)'
;MGSIFSTIQYAYTHCSREAAHGVVHRRLKKLANPLISVLYFDGDPTTEKESTHDERAKVRRKAEELADKKINEFEVRINNGQRIRKQHFVGIQKQLSRTFQWNSEDRLSLIDYLRDHQWIVQLSPYEADVHIADDCAPGDIVISGDSDLIIHPTVTTVWRPISGSRFLEYIVDEVLAVLGIGRPQLVTLGVVSHNDYNKNIYGLGCATNYKIIKDLPKAETDVPKLVAAYLADSRVVIKNTDHLDFRNSIRVFVQRLQEGVKALPDLDAHSDNRLRTRFEEAKKKYQERKKSEVAATLAKKRALVDHPRRHKRSQQYNRYRTIDQLPLTDVKQGNVTAIRTRPRYSPKRRSKSKKHAPPKAMTLYKWKVWKKKPETPDDTSTTTDAKIKELKPRKYVPPKNKLELLRSLSREHPIVSLDVGTLRAN
;
A
#
# COMPACT_ATOMS: atom_id res chain seq x y z
N MET A 1 -1.32 -2.47 0.41
CA MET A 1 -2.79 -2.55 0.53
C MET A 1 -3.41 -1.87 -0.68
N GLY A 2 -4.65 -2.20 -1.04
CA GLY A 2 -5.25 -2.02 -2.38
C GLY A 2 -5.45 -0.59 -2.91
N SER A 3 -4.77 0.42 -2.35
CA SER A 3 -4.87 1.82 -2.78
C SER A 3 -4.23 2.04 -4.16
N ILE A 4 -4.97 2.73 -5.03
CA ILE A 4 -4.53 3.17 -6.35
C ILE A 4 -3.35 4.15 -6.23
N PHE A 5 -3.26 4.94 -5.15
CA PHE A 5 -2.17 5.88 -4.91
C PHE A 5 -0.78 5.22 -5.00
N SER A 6 -0.62 4.03 -4.43
CA SER A 6 0.65 3.29 -4.52
C SER A 6 1.02 2.90 -5.95
N THR A 7 0.01 2.67 -6.81
CA THR A 7 0.20 2.39 -8.22
C THR A 7 0.55 3.66 -9.00
N ILE A 8 -0.14 4.77 -8.72
CA ILE A 8 0.17 6.09 -9.28
C ILE A 8 1.60 6.49 -8.94
N GLN A 9 1.95 6.50 -7.65
CA GLN A 9 3.29 6.79 -7.17
C GLN A 9 4.33 5.93 -7.88
N TYR A 10 4.15 4.61 -7.92
CA TYR A 10 5.09 3.73 -8.61
C TYR A 10 5.22 4.07 -10.10
N ALA A 11 4.09 4.24 -10.79
CA ALA A 11 4.04 4.45 -12.23
C ALA A 11 4.72 5.77 -12.63
N TYR A 12 4.30 6.89 -12.05
CA TYR A 12 4.84 8.22 -12.36
C TYR A 12 6.27 8.43 -11.82
N THR A 13 6.73 7.56 -10.93
CA THR A 13 8.13 7.59 -10.47
C THR A 13 9.08 6.86 -11.42
N HIS A 14 8.64 5.79 -12.09
CA HIS A 14 9.54 4.84 -12.77
C HIS A 14 9.27 4.69 -14.27
N CYS A 15 8.21 5.29 -14.79
CA CYS A 15 7.81 5.17 -16.19
C CYS A 15 7.72 6.55 -16.83
N SER A 16 7.76 6.60 -18.18
CA SER A 16 7.32 7.81 -18.88
C SER A 16 5.85 8.08 -18.56
N ARG A 17 5.39 9.31 -18.79
CA ARG A 17 4.02 9.74 -18.56
C ARG A 17 3.02 8.80 -19.25
N GLU A 18 3.22 8.50 -20.53
CA GLU A 18 2.34 7.64 -21.33
C GLU A 18 2.30 6.21 -20.80
N ALA A 19 3.47 5.66 -20.45
CA ALA A 19 3.56 4.33 -19.86
C ALA A 19 2.91 4.28 -18.47
N ALA A 20 3.04 5.35 -17.68
CA ALA A 20 2.42 5.48 -16.38
C ALA A 20 0.89 5.47 -16.48
N HIS A 21 0.32 6.18 -17.47
CA HIS A 21 -1.13 6.17 -17.75
C HIS A 21 -1.63 4.74 -18.00
N GLY A 22 -0.94 4.00 -18.85
CA GLY A 22 -1.28 2.60 -19.14
C GLY A 22 -1.20 1.69 -17.91
N VAL A 23 -0.25 1.92 -16.99
CA VAL A 23 -0.15 1.17 -15.73
C VAL A 23 -1.34 1.46 -14.81
N VAL A 24 -1.68 2.74 -14.61
CA VAL A 24 -2.81 3.16 -13.75
C VAL A 24 -4.13 2.66 -14.34
N HIS A 25 -4.35 2.83 -15.65
CA HIS A 25 -5.55 2.37 -16.32
C HIS A 25 -5.74 0.84 -16.23
N ARG A 26 -4.68 0.04 -16.42
CA ARG A 26 -4.74 -1.41 -16.19
C ARG A 26 -5.11 -1.76 -14.75
N ARG A 27 -4.74 -0.93 -13.77
CA ARG A 27 -5.13 -1.14 -12.38
C ARG A 27 -6.58 -0.78 -12.15
N LEU A 28 -7.08 0.32 -12.71
CA LEU A 28 -8.48 0.74 -12.62
C LEU A 28 -9.43 -0.30 -13.22
N LYS A 29 -9.09 -0.86 -14.40
CA LYS A 29 -9.86 -1.94 -15.03
C LYS A 29 -9.99 -3.22 -14.20
N LYS A 30 -9.11 -3.43 -13.21
CA LYS A 30 -9.20 -4.57 -12.27
C LYS A 30 -10.08 -4.28 -11.06
N LEU A 31 -10.51 -3.03 -10.89
CA LEU A 31 -11.29 -2.57 -9.75
C LEU A 31 -12.72 -2.21 -10.13
N ALA A 32 -12.91 -1.68 -11.34
CA ALA A 32 -14.19 -1.17 -11.79
C ALA A 32 -14.35 -1.34 -13.31
N ASN A 33 -15.60 -1.30 -13.77
CA ASN A 33 -15.95 -1.34 -15.19
C ASN A 33 -16.24 0.08 -15.70
N PRO A 34 -15.52 0.57 -16.72
CA PRO A 34 -15.70 1.94 -17.24
C PRO A 34 -17.14 2.31 -17.62
N LEU A 35 -17.95 1.33 -18.03
CA LEU A 35 -19.32 1.57 -18.52
C LEU A 35 -20.33 1.90 -17.42
N ILE A 36 -20.01 1.59 -16.16
CA ILE A 36 -20.93 1.70 -15.02
C ILE A 36 -20.25 2.35 -13.81
N SER A 37 -19.12 3.01 -14.01
CA SER A 37 -18.32 3.56 -12.92
C SER A 37 -17.86 4.96 -13.27
N VAL A 38 -17.96 5.83 -12.28
CA VAL A 38 -17.49 7.21 -12.34
C VAL A 38 -16.22 7.32 -11.51
N LEU A 39 -15.17 7.92 -12.07
CA LEU A 39 -13.92 8.19 -11.38
C LEU A 39 -13.91 9.64 -10.90
N TYR A 40 -13.70 9.84 -9.60
CA TYR A 40 -13.56 11.17 -9.02
C TYR A 40 -12.09 11.45 -8.72
N PHE A 41 -11.64 12.64 -9.13
CA PHE A 41 -10.32 13.17 -8.81
C PHE A 41 -10.48 14.38 -7.90
N ASP A 42 -9.59 14.50 -6.92
CA ASP A 42 -9.46 15.74 -6.13
C ASP A 42 -9.08 16.89 -7.08
N GLY A 43 -9.63 18.06 -6.79
CA GLY A 43 -9.33 19.34 -7.42
C GLY A 43 -8.32 20.15 -6.62
N ASP A 44 -8.73 21.36 -6.25
CA ASP A 44 -7.91 22.35 -5.56
C ASP A 44 -7.92 22.14 -4.04
N PRO A 45 -6.85 22.55 -3.34
CA PRO A 45 -6.76 22.43 -1.89
C PRO A 45 -7.76 23.36 -1.18
N THR A 46 -8.21 22.91 -0.01
CA THR A 46 -9.22 23.57 0.83
C THR A 46 -8.60 24.28 2.03
N THR A 47 -9.20 25.38 2.48
CA THR A 47 -8.77 26.09 3.69
C THR A 47 -8.95 25.18 4.91
N GLU A 48 -9.98 24.35 4.91
CA GLU A 48 -10.30 23.43 6.00
C GLU A 48 -9.20 22.36 6.22
N LYS A 49 -8.44 21.98 5.17
CA LYS A 49 -7.30 21.03 5.26
C LYS A 49 -5.93 21.71 5.28
N GLU A 50 -5.83 23.03 5.45
CA GLU A 50 -4.55 23.75 5.42
C GLU A 50 -3.50 23.13 6.36
N SER A 51 -3.88 22.85 7.62
CA SER A 51 -2.98 22.23 8.60
C SER A 51 -2.46 20.85 8.15
N THR A 52 -3.31 20.06 7.51
CA THR A 52 -2.98 18.74 6.97
C THR A 52 -2.06 18.87 5.76
N HIS A 53 -2.28 19.85 4.88
CA HIS A 53 -1.38 20.16 3.77
C HIS A 53 0.01 20.57 4.26
N ASP A 54 0.06 21.42 5.30
CA ASP A 54 1.28 21.86 5.97
C ASP A 54 2.07 20.71 6.60
N GLU A 55 1.38 19.82 7.32
CA GLU A 55 1.99 18.65 7.92
C GLU A 55 2.55 17.70 6.84
N ARG A 56 1.79 17.47 5.75
CA ARG A 56 2.25 16.68 4.59
C ARG A 56 3.47 17.33 3.93
N ALA A 57 3.50 18.65 3.77
CA ALA A 57 4.64 19.40 3.21
C ALA A 57 5.88 19.33 4.13
N LYS A 58 5.70 19.47 5.45
CA LYS A 58 6.79 19.29 6.44
C LYS A 58 7.35 17.87 6.40
N VAL A 59 6.50 16.85 6.26
CA VAL A 59 6.94 15.45 6.13
C VAL A 59 7.73 15.25 4.83
N ARG A 60 7.29 15.83 3.71
CA ARG A 60 8.01 15.77 2.42
C ARG A 60 9.39 16.43 2.52
N ARG A 61 9.47 17.67 3.04
CA ARG A 61 10.76 18.37 3.23
C ARG A 61 11.74 17.58 4.10
N LYS A 62 11.29 17.03 5.23
CA LYS A 62 12.13 16.15 6.07
C LYS A 62 12.55 14.87 5.34
N ALA A 63 11.69 14.30 4.51
CA ALA A 63 12.03 13.13 3.71
C ALA A 63 13.09 13.47 2.65
N GLU A 64 13.03 14.65 2.06
CA GLU A 64 14.00 15.17 1.09
C GLU A 64 15.38 15.33 1.73
N GLU A 65 15.48 16.02 2.86
CA GLU A 65 16.74 16.18 3.62
C GLU A 65 17.36 14.82 3.98
N LEU A 66 16.52 13.88 4.44
CA LEU A 66 16.96 12.52 4.78
C LEU A 66 17.34 11.69 3.55
N ALA A 67 16.72 11.94 2.39
CA ALA A 67 17.10 11.30 1.14
C ALA A 67 18.48 11.80 0.68
N ASP A 68 18.69 13.12 0.67
CA ASP A 68 19.97 13.72 0.28
C ASP A 68 21.11 13.24 1.18
N LYS A 69 20.93 13.28 2.51
CA LYS A 69 21.91 12.74 3.46
C LYS A 69 22.28 11.29 3.17
N LYS A 70 21.28 10.43 2.90
CA LYS A 70 21.53 9.02 2.59
C LYS A 70 22.21 8.80 1.23
N ILE A 71 21.92 9.65 0.24
CA ILE A 71 22.59 9.63 -1.05
C ILE A 71 24.06 10.04 -0.87
N ASN A 72 24.34 11.10 -0.10
CA ASN A 72 25.70 11.52 0.27
C ASN A 72 26.48 10.37 0.93
N GLU A 73 25.90 9.75 1.97
CA GLU A 73 26.51 8.60 2.65
C GLU A 73 26.75 7.41 1.70
N PHE A 74 25.85 7.20 0.74
CA PHE A 74 25.97 6.14 -0.25
C PHE A 74 27.10 6.40 -1.25
N GLU A 75 27.22 7.63 -1.76
CA GLU A 75 28.31 8.05 -2.64
C GLU A 75 29.68 7.95 -1.96
N VAL A 76 29.79 8.44 -0.72
CA VAL A 76 31.03 8.32 0.09
C VAL A 76 31.44 6.85 0.23
N ARG A 77 30.47 5.94 0.43
CA ARG A 77 30.74 4.49 0.51
C ARG A 77 31.21 3.89 -0.81
N ILE A 78 30.65 4.35 -1.93
CA ILE A 78 31.10 3.93 -3.27
C ILE A 78 32.56 4.35 -3.47
N ASN A 79 32.87 5.61 -3.17
CA ASN A 79 34.21 6.17 -3.37
C ASN A 79 35.26 5.52 -2.45
N ASN A 80 34.89 5.27 -1.18
CA ASN A 80 35.80 4.70 -0.18
C ASN A 80 35.97 3.17 -0.25
N GLY A 81 35.52 2.51 -1.32
CA GLY A 81 35.69 1.06 -1.41
C GLY A 81 34.77 0.26 -0.46
N GLN A 82 33.84 0.89 0.26
CA GLN A 82 33.12 0.23 1.35
C GLN A 82 32.03 -0.74 0.86
N ARG A 83 31.71 -1.73 1.69
CA ARG A 83 30.66 -2.72 1.39
C ARG A 83 29.27 -2.09 1.42
N ILE A 84 28.57 -2.15 0.29
CA ILE A 84 27.19 -1.70 0.16
C ILE A 84 26.21 -2.85 0.41
N ARG A 85 25.17 -2.60 1.23
CA ARG A 85 24.11 -3.56 1.57
C ARG A 85 22.78 -3.13 0.94
N LYS A 86 21.86 -4.09 0.78
CA LYS A 86 20.48 -3.86 0.30
C LYS A 86 19.75 -2.77 1.10
N GLN A 87 20.02 -2.66 2.40
CA GLN A 87 19.41 -1.67 3.29
C GLN A 87 19.71 -0.21 2.90
N HIS A 88 20.86 0.06 2.25
CA HIS A 88 21.17 1.42 1.79
C HIS A 88 20.22 1.82 0.65
N PHE A 89 20.04 0.94 -0.35
CA PHE A 89 19.08 1.16 -1.44
C PHE A 89 17.65 1.31 -0.92
N VAL A 90 17.21 0.37 -0.08
CA VAL A 90 15.85 0.41 0.50
C VAL A 90 15.66 1.69 1.33
N GLY A 91 16.69 2.10 2.07
CA GLY A 91 16.66 3.30 2.91
C GLY A 91 16.52 4.59 2.11
N ILE A 92 17.17 4.68 0.93
CA ILE A 92 17.07 5.82 0.01
C ILE A 92 15.73 5.80 -0.71
N GLN A 93 15.38 4.66 -1.34
CA GLN A 93 14.11 4.50 -2.06
C GLN A 93 12.89 4.78 -1.17
N LYS A 94 12.94 4.39 0.11
CA LYS A 94 11.89 4.72 1.08
C LYS A 94 11.71 6.23 1.25
N GLN A 95 12.80 7.01 1.34
CA GLN A 95 12.68 8.46 1.50
C GLN A 95 12.28 9.14 0.19
N LEU A 96 12.86 8.73 -0.95
CA LEU A 96 12.42 9.18 -2.27
C LEU A 96 10.96 8.83 -2.59
N SER A 97 10.42 7.74 -2.03
CA SER A 97 8.98 7.49 -2.16
C SER A 97 8.16 8.50 -1.36
N ARG A 98 8.66 8.93 -0.20
CA ARG A 98 7.93 9.86 0.69
C ARG A 98 7.97 11.31 0.23
N THR A 99 8.90 11.67 -0.65
CA THR A 99 8.97 12.98 -1.31
C THR A 99 7.99 13.11 -2.48
N PHE A 100 7.43 11.99 -2.98
CA PHE A 100 6.52 12.00 -4.11
C PHE A 100 5.32 12.93 -3.88
N GLN A 101 5.16 13.87 -4.80
CA GLN A 101 3.99 14.71 -4.95
C GLN A 101 3.48 14.54 -6.37
N TRP A 102 2.18 14.24 -6.49
CA TRP A 102 1.57 14.10 -7.81
C TRP A 102 1.26 15.50 -8.33
N ASN A 103 1.98 15.92 -9.38
CA ASN A 103 1.80 17.25 -9.95
C ASN A 103 0.46 17.34 -10.71
N SER A 104 -0.06 18.56 -10.81
CA SER A 104 -1.36 18.83 -11.43
C SER A 104 -1.38 18.52 -12.93
N GLU A 105 -0.27 18.73 -13.65
CA GLU A 105 -0.19 18.47 -15.10
C GLU A 105 -0.35 16.98 -15.43
N ASP A 106 0.38 16.11 -14.72
CA ASP A 106 0.30 14.65 -14.87
C ASP A 106 -1.08 14.12 -14.45
N ARG A 107 -1.71 14.74 -13.44
CA ARG A 107 -3.08 14.43 -13.01
C ARG A 107 -4.09 14.77 -14.11
N LEU A 108 -4.03 15.98 -14.66
CA LEU A 108 -4.91 16.41 -15.75
C LEU A 108 -4.69 15.58 -17.02
N SER A 109 -3.43 15.31 -17.36
CA SER A 109 -3.08 14.46 -18.50
C SER A 109 -3.61 13.02 -18.35
N LEU A 110 -3.62 12.48 -17.12
CA LEU A 110 -4.27 11.18 -16.85
C LEU A 110 -5.78 11.24 -17.04
N ILE A 111 -6.42 12.31 -16.57
CA ILE A 111 -7.87 12.50 -16.70
C ILE A 111 -8.28 12.47 -18.17
N ASP A 112 -7.56 13.22 -19.01
CA ASP A 112 -7.81 13.24 -20.46
C ASP A 112 -7.59 11.85 -21.08
N TYR A 113 -6.48 11.19 -20.73
CA TYR A 113 -6.23 9.82 -21.16
C TYR A 113 -7.37 8.86 -20.76
N LEU A 114 -7.93 8.98 -19.55
CA LEU A 114 -9.01 8.10 -19.10
C LEU A 114 -10.33 8.39 -19.82
N ARG A 115 -10.62 9.66 -20.12
CA ARG A 115 -11.78 10.06 -20.93
C ARG A 115 -11.70 9.49 -22.35
N ASP A 116 -10.53 9.56 -22.97
CA ASP A 116 -10.28 8.93 -24.29
C ASP A 116 -10.50 7.41 -24.26
N HIS A 117 -10.29 6.80 -23.10
CA HIS A 117 -10.53 5.37 -22.86
C HIS A 117 -11.93 5.07 -22.30
N GLN A 118 -12.90 5.96 -22.53
CA GLN A 118 -14.32 5.79 -22.23
C GLN A 118 -14.66 5.67 -20.74
N TRP A 119 -13.80 6.16 -19.86
CA TRP A 119 -14.18 6.36 -18.46
C TRP A 119 -14.99 7.64 -18.31
N ILE A 120 -16.02 7.59 -17.47
CA ILE A 120 -16.67 8.79 -16.96
C ILE A 120 -15.78 9.33 -15.83
N VAL A 121 -15.24 10.53 -16.00
CA VAL A 121 -14.29 11.13 -15.05
C VAL A 121 -14.77 12.50 -14.62
N GLN A 122 -14.96 12.67 -13.31
CA GLN A 122 -15.31 13.92 -12.65
C GLN A 122 -14.06 14.50 -11.96
N LEU A 123 -13.71 15.73 -12.33
CA LEU A 123 -12.75 16.52 -11.57
C LEU A 123 -13.54 17.31 -10.55
N SER A 124 -13.29 17.04 -9.27
CA SER A 124 -13.98 17.72 -8.19
C SER A 124 -13.48 19.16 -8.08
N PRO A 125 -14.31 20.12 -7.65
CA PRO A 125 -13.83 21.47 -7.36
C PRO A 125 -12.72 21.44 -6.29
N TYR A 126 -12.94 20.63 -5.26
CA TYR A 126 -12.06 20.46 -4.11
C TYR A 126 -11.86 18.98 -3.81
N GLU A 127 -12.33 18.44 -2.69
CA GLU A 127 -12.09 17.05 -2.34
C GLU A 127 -13.10 16.11 -3.01
N ALA A 128 -12.60 14.96 -3.47
CA ALA A 128 -13.43 13.97 -4.16
C ALA A 128 -14.44 13.30 -3.23
N ASP A 129 -14.18 13.21 -1.93
CA ASP A 129 -15.09 12.61 -0.95
C ASP A 129 -16.40 13.38 -0.81
N VAL A 130 -16.34 14.70 -0.72
CA VAL A 130 -17.51 15.59 -0.67
C VAL A 130 -18.29 15.51 -1.97
N HIS A 131 -17.61 15.55 -3.11
CA HIS A 131 -18.26 15.47 -4.42
C HIS A 131 -18.93 14.09 -4.64
N ILE A 132 -18.27 13.00 -4.24
CA ILE A 132 -18.87 11.66 -4.22
C ILE A 132 -20.10 11.68 -3.32
N ALA A 133 -20.03 12.30 -2.14
CA ALA A 133 -21.17 12.37 -1.23
C ALA A 133 -22.34 13.18 -1.80
N ASP A 134 -22.11 14.18 -2.63
CA ASP A 134 -23.17 14.94 -3.30
C ASP A 134 -23.83 14.14 -4.43
N ASP A 135 -23.04 13.40 -5.20
CA ASP A 135 -23.54 12.62 -6.34
C ASP A 135 -24.11 11.24 -5.94
N CYS A 136 -23.72 10.69 -4.78
CA CYS A 136 -24.05 9.33 -4.37
C CYS A 136 -25.55 9.17 -4.11
N ALA A 137 -26.19 8.32 -4.90
CA ALA A 137 -27.59 7.95 -4.76
C ALA A 137 -27.77 6.67 -3.92
N PRO A 138 -28.98 6.43 -3.37
CA PRO A 138 -29.28 5.17 -2.70
C PRO A 138 -29.05 3.96 -3.61
N GLY A 139 -28.21 3.03 -3.17
CA GLY A 139 -27.85 1.82 -3.93
C GLY A 139 -26.52 1.91 -4.67
N ASP A 140 -25.92 3.11 -4.76
CA ASP A 140 -24.56 3.27 -5.27
C ASP A 140 -23.52 2.67 -4.32
N ILE A 141 -22.37 2.32 -4.90
CA ILE A 141 -21.26 1.69 -4.20
C ILE A 141 -20.02 2.57 -4.37
N VAL A 142 -19.49 3.07 -3.25
CA VAL A 142 -18.27 3.86 -3.26
C VAL A 142 -17.05 2.95 -3.08
N ILE A 143 -16.13 2.95 -4.05
CA ILE A 143 -14.88 2.19 -3.95
C ILE A 143 -13.76 3.11 -3.47
N SER A 144 -13.37 3.00 -2.20
CA SER A 144 -12.29 3.81 -1.63
C SER A 144 -11.47 3.09 -0.57
N GLY A 145 -10.22 3.52 -0.42
CA GLY A 145 -9.37 3.13 0.70
C GLY A 145 -9.58 3.98 1.95
N ASP A 146 -10.25 5.12 1.79
CA ASP A 146 -10.53 6.10 2.83
C ASP A 146 -11.79 5.75 3.62
N SER A 147 -11.68 5.79 4.94
CA SER A 147 -12.80 5.49 5.84
C SER A 147 -13.73 6.68 6.04
N ASP A 148 -13.26 7.91 5.80
CA ASP A 148 -14.02 9.12 6.12
C ASP A 148 -15.28 9.25 5.26
N LEU A 149 -15.31 8.58 4.10
CA LEU A 149 -16.50 8.43 3.25
C LEU A 149 -17.71 7.85 3.98
N ILE A 150 -17.52 7.03 5.02
CA ILE A 150 -18.64 6.46 5.79
C ILE A 150 -19.38 7.50 6.63
N ILE A 151 -18.71 8.63 6.92
CA ILE A 151 -19.23 9.73 7.72
C ILE A 151 -20.30 10.48 6.91
N HIS A 152 -20.15 10.58 5.59
CA HIS A 152 -21.13 11.28 4.76
C HIS A 152 -22.49 10.57 4.76
N PRO A 153 -23.60 11.27 5.10
CA PRO A 153 -24.91 10.63 5.28
C PRO A 153 -25.47 9.92 4.02
N THR A 154 -25.16 10.44 2.84
CA THR A 154 -25.60 9.91 1.54
C THR A 154 -24.90 8.61 1.15
N VAL A 155 -23.71 8.35 1.71
CA VAL A 155 -22.96 7.13 1.45
C VAL A 155 -23.51 6.00 2.30
N THR A 156 -24.05 4.99 1.62
CA THR A 156 -24.70 3.81 2.24
C THR A 156 -23.88 2.53 2.11
N THR A 157 -23.02 2.43 1.08
CA THR A 157 -22.18 1.26 0.84
C THR A 157 -20.76 1.66 0.43
N VAL A 158 -19.76 1.14 1.13
CA VAL A 158 -18.34 1.35 0.81
C VAL A 158 -17.66 0.01 0.57
N TRP A 159 -16.97 -0.11 -0.57
CA TRP A 159 -16.13 -1.25 -0.90
C TRP A 159 -14.65 -0.87 -0.77
N ARG A 160 -14.00 -1.39 0.27
CA ARG A 160 -12.59 -1.13 0.52
C ARG A 160 -11.70 -2.14 -0.22
N PRO A 161 -10.87 -1.71 -1.19
CA PRO A 161 -10.01 -2.63 -1.91
C PRO A 161 -8.92 -3.25 -1.01
N ILE A 162 -8.85 -4.58 -0.98
CA ILE A 162 -7.79 -5.34 -0.32
C ILE A 162 -6.91 -6.09 -1.34
N SER A 163 -5.95 -6.86 -0.85
CA SER A 163 -5.01 -7.60 -1.71
C SER A 163 -5.72 -8.70 -2.52
N GLY A 164 -5.25 -8.89 -3.76
CA GLY A 164 -5.75 -9.94 -4.64
C GLY A 164 -7.08 -9.62 -5.34
N SER A 165 -7.37 -8.33 -5.61
CA SER A 165 -8.63 -7.89 -6.25
C SER A 165 -9.88 -8.32 -5.48
N ARG A 166 -9.80 -8.30 -4.16
CA ARG A 166 -10.92 -8.51 -3.25
C ARG A 166 -11.32 -7.19 -2.61
N PHE A 167 -12.54 -7.12 -2.11
CA PHE A 167 -13.08 -5.96 -1.41
C PHE A 167 -13.57 -6.39 -0.02
N LEU A 168 -13.45 -5.49 0.96
CA LEU A 168 -14.24 -5.55 2.17
C LEU A 168 -15.46 -4.66 1.96
N GLU A 169 -16.65 -5.22 2.17
CA GLU A 169 -17.91 -4.50 2.03
C GLU A 169 -18.36 -3.95 3.39
N TYR A 170 -18.69 -2.67 3.40
CA TYR A 170 -19.26 -1.98 4.55
C TYR A 170 -20.62 -1.41 4.14
N ILE A 171 -21.70 -2.06 4.58
CA ILE A 171 -23.06 -1.53 4.49
C ILE A 171 -23.28 -0.70 5.76
N VAL A 172 -23.46 0.61 5.61
CA VAL A 172 -23.38 1.52 6.77
C VAL A 172 -24.49 1.24 7.78
N ASP A 173 -25.69 0.91 7.33
CA ASP A 173 -26.80 0.62 8.24
C ASP A 173 -26.54 -0.65 9.09
N GLU A 174 -25.87 -1.66 8.53
CA GLU A 174 -25.45 -2.85 9.29
C GLU A 174 -24.35 -2.50 10.30
N VAL A 175 -23.39 -1.65 9.91
CA VAL A 175 -22.34 -1.16 10.81
C VAL A 175 -22.96 -0.38 11.97
N LEU A 176 -23.90 0.52 11.69
CA LEU A 176 -24.63 1.30 12.70
C LEU A 176 -25.43 0.39 13.64
N ALA A 177 -26.10 -0.64 13.10
CA ALA A 177 -26.84 -1.62 13.89
C ALA A 177 -25.93 -2.39 14.86
N VAL A 178 -24.77 -2.86 14.40
CA VAL A 178 -23.77 -3.56 15.23
C VAL A 178 -23.20 -2.63 16.31
N LEU A 179 -22.95 -1.37 15.97
CA LEU A 179 -22.45 -0.38 16.92
C LEU A 179 -23.54 0.15 17.86
N GLY A 180 -24.82 -0.06 17.54
CA GLY A 180 -25.95 0.42 18.34
C GLY A 180 -26.06 1.94 18.41
N ILE A 181 -25.57 2.64 17.38
CA ILE A 181 -25.61 4.11 17.25
C ILE A 181 -26.34 4.52 15.97
N GLY A 182 -26.92 5.71 15.96
CA GLY A 182 -27.55 6.29 14.77
C GLY A 182 -26.54 6.97 13.82
N ARG A 183 -26.99 7.32 12.62
CA ARG A 183 -26.19 8.08 11.65
C ARG A 183 -25.67 9.42 12.23
N PRO A 184 -26.48 10.26 12.91
CA PRO A 184 -25.98 11.50 13.51
C PRO A 184 -24.86 11.28 14.51
N GLN A 185 -24.96 10.23 15.35
CA GLN A 185 -23.93 9.84 16.29
C GLN A 185 -22.63 9.38 15.60
N LEU A 186 -22.72 8.66 14.48
CA LEU A 186 -21.54 8.33 13.67
C LEU A 186 -20.88 9.59 13.09
N VAL A 187 -21.67 10.55 12.62
CA VAL A 187 -21.13 11.84 12.12
C VAL A 187 -20.44 12.60 13.25
N THR A 188 -21.09 12.72 14.41
CA THR A 188 -20.47 13.31 15.61
C THR A 188 -19.17 12.62 15.96
N LEU A 189 -19.11 11.27 15.89
CA LEU A 189 -17.90 10.51 16.15
C LEU A 189 -16.77 10.86 15.16
N GLY A 190 -17.09 11.01 13.87
CA GLY A 190 -16.16 11.46 12.85
C GLY A 190 -15.62 12.87 13.10
N VAL A 191 -16.51 13.80 13.48
CA VAL A 191 -16.18 15.20 13.78
C VAL A 191 -15.26 15.33 14.99
N VAL A 192 -15.59 14.68 16.11
CA VAL A 192 -14.82 14.87 17.36
C VAL A 192 -13.56 14.02 17.45
N SER A 193 -13.47 12.97 16.63
CA SER A 193 -12.25 12.15 16.51
C SER A 193 -11.21 12.84 15.63
N HIS A 194 -9.99 12.31 15.61
CA HIS A 194 -8.95 12.84 14.73
C HIS A 194 -9.35 12.61 13.27
N ASN A 195 -9.44 13.69 12.51
CA ASN A 195 -9.70 13.66 11.07
C ASN A 195 -8.78 14.69 10.37
N ASP A 196 -8.92 14.84 9.06
CA ASP A 196 -8.10 15.73 8.25
C ASP A 196 -8.36 17.24 8.50
N TYR A 197 -9.48 17.62 9.14
CA TYR A 197 -9.87 19.03 9.36
C TYR A 197 -9.65 19.49 10.80
N ASN A 198 -9.65 18.58 11.78
CA ASN A 198 -9.38 18.90 13.18
C ASN A 198 -8.59 17.81 13.92
N LYS A 199 -7.87 18.26 14.95
CA LYS A 199 -7.22 17.37 15.91
C LYS A 199 -8.23 16.86 16.91
N ASN A 200 -7.94 15.68 17.45
CA ASN A 200 -8.74 15.10 18.52
C ASN A 200 -8.39 15.75 19.87
N ILE A 201 -9.32 15.68 20.82
CA ILE A 201 -9.07 16.10 22.20
C ILE A 201 -7.97 15.23 22.81
N TYR A 202 -6.98 15.86 23.42
CA TYR A 202 -5.85 15.16 24.01
C TYR A 202 -6.31 14.12 25.06
N GLY A 203 -5.86 12.89 24.91
CA GLY A 203 -6.18 11.78 25.83
C GLY A 203 -7.48 11.05 25.52
N LEU A 204 -8.29 11.54 24.57
CA LEU A 204 -9.47 10.84 24.09
C LEU A 204 -9.13 10.18 22.76
N GLY A 205 -9.42 8.89 22.61
CA GLY A 205 -9.27 8.16 21.35
C GLY A 205 -10.64 7.82 20.76
N CYS A 206 -10.69 7.35 19.51
CA CYS A 206 -11.95 7.00 18.84
C CYS A 206 -12.83 6.04 19.67
N ALA A 207 -12.24 5.04 20.33
CA ALA A 207 -13.00 4.12 21.19
C ALA A 207 -13.59 4.80 22.45
N THR A 208 -12.89 5.77 23.03
CA THR A 208 -13.38 6.55 24.17
C THR A 208 -14.48 7.50 23.72
N ASN A 209 -14.27 8.21 22.60
CA ASN A 209 -15.26 9.10 21.99
C ASN A 209 -16.54 8.32 21.68
N TYR A 210 -16.42 7.13 21.08
CA TYR A 210 -17.56 6.26 20.80
C TYR A 210 -18.34 5.88 22.06
N LYS A 211 -17.66 5.52 23.17
CA LYS A 211 -18.35 5.20 24.43
C LYS A 211 -19.17 6.38 24.94
N ILE A 212 -18.63 7.59 24.85
CA ILE A 212 -19.32 8.80 25.30
C ILE A 212 -20.52 9.08 24.39
N ILE A 213 -20.30 9.07 23.07
CA ILE A 213 -21.32 9.39 22.06
C ILE A 213 -22.47 8.38 22.07
N LYS A 214 -22.18 7.11 22.34
CA LYS A 214 -23.19 6.05 22.43
C LYS A 214 -24.24 6.34 23.50
N ASP A 215 -23.83 7.00 24.58
CA ASP A 215 -24.69 7.36 25.71
C ASP A 215 -25.48 8.67 25.47
N LEU A 216 -25.16 9.42 24.41
CA LEU A 216 -25.90 10.64 24.06
C LEU A 216 -27.32 10.34 23.57
N PRO A 217 -28.25 11.30 23.66
CA PRO A 217 -29.64 11.12 23.26
C PRO A 217 -29.77 10.66 21.80
N LYS A 218 -30.31 9.46 21.59
CA LYS A 218 -30.50 8.89 20.24
C LYS A 218 -31.55 9.60 19.40
N ALA A 219 -32.47 10.32 20.05
CA ALA A 219 -33.51 11.10 19.39
C ALA A 219 -32.97 12.41 18.80
N GLU A 220 -31.78 12.87 19.23
CA GLU A 220 -31.18 14.06 18.68
C GLU A 220 -30.57 13.75 17.31
N THR A 221 -31.00 14.50 16.30
CA THR A 221 -30.55 14.35 14.91
C THR A 221 -29.59 15.45 14.48
N ASP A 222 -29.52 16.55 15.24
CA ASP A 222 -28.68 17.70 14.96
C ASP A 222 -27.24 17.44 15.44
N VAL A 223 -26.33 17.24 14.49
CA VAL A 223 -24.92 16.93 14.76
C VAL A 223 -24.23 18.02 15.58
N PRO A 224 -24.33 19.33 15.26
CA PRO A 224 -23.87 20.42 16.12
C PRO A 224 -24.33 20.31 17.58
N LYS A 225 -25.60 19.97 17.84
CA LYS A 225 -26.10 19.78 19.22
C LYS A 225 -25.49 18.56 19.90
N LEU A 226 -25.33 17.45 19.17
CA LEU A 226 -24.63 16.27 19.68
C LEU A 226 -23.17 16.56 20.00
N VAL A 227 -22.48 17.37 19.20
CA VAL A 227 -21.11 17.82 19.49
C VAL A 227 -21.08 18.70 20.75
N ALA A 228 -22.03 19.63 20.91
CA ALA A 228 -22.13 20.44 22.12
C ALA A 228 -22.41 19.57 23.37
N ALA A 229 -23.31 18.60 23.26
CA ALA A 229 -23.62 17.65 24.33
C ALA A 229 -22.41 16.76 24.67
N TYR A 230 -21.66 16.32 23.67
CA TYR A 230 -20.41 15.59 23.86
C TYR A 230 -19.39 16.43 24.64
N LEU A 231 -19.21 17.70 24.30
CA LEU A 231 -18.26 18.59 24.98
C LEU A 231 -18.68 18.95 26.40
N ALA A 232 -19.99 18.91 26.70
CA ALA A 232 -20.52 19.11 28.05
C ALA A 232 -20.46 17.85 28.94
N ASP A 233 -20.14 16.67 28.38
CA ASP A 233 -20.03 15.43 29.16
C ASP A 233 -18.85 15.50 30.12
N SER A 234 -19.09 15.18 31.39
CA SER A 234 -18.08 15.18 32.46
C SER A 234 -16.82 14.34 32.18
N ARG A 235 -16.91 13.35 31.28
CA ARG A 235 -15.80 12.48 30.87
C ARG A 235 -14.87 13.19 29.88
N VAL A 236 -15.31 14.26 29.24
CA VAL A 236 -14.54 15.03 28.27
C VAL A 236 -13.75 16.12 29.01
N VAL A 237 -12.50 15.80 29.35
CA VAL A 237 -11.59 16.74 30.01
C VAL A 237 -10.73 17.46 28.98
N ILE A 238 -11.04 18.74 28.75
CA ILE A 238 -10.30 19.58 27.81
C ILE A 238 -9.18 20.29 28.57
N LYS A 239 -7.93 19.90 28.30
CA LYS A 239 -6.75 20.56 28.92
C LYS A 239 -6.35 21.85 28.22
N ASN A 240 -6.71 22.01 26.94
CA ASN A 240 -6.37 23.17 26.10
C ASN A 240 -7.59 23.50 25.23
N THR A 241 -8.34 24.53 25.60
CA THR A 241 -9.53 25.00 24.87
C THR A 241 -9.16 25.72 23.58
N ASP A 242 -8.00 26.39 23.54
CA ASP A 242 -7.66 27.39 22.51
C ASP A 242 -7.34 26.80 21.14
N HIS A 243 -7.27 25.47 21.04
CA HIS A 243 -6.99 24.74 19.79
C HIS A 243 -8.10 23.76 19.40
N LEU A 244 -9.23 23.78 20.11
CA LEU A 244 -10.33 22.88 19.86
C LEU A 244 -11.43 23.59 19.06
N ASP A 245 -11.34 23.49 17.73
CA ASP A 245 -12.38 23.96 16.83
C ASP A 245 -12.85 22.82 15.92
N PHE A 246 -14.13 22.47 16.03
CA PHE A 246 -14.78 21.47 15.19
C PHE A 246 -15.58 22.09 14.04
N ARG A 247 -15.57 23.42 13.89
CA ARG A 247 -16.35 24.15 12.89
C ARG A 247 -16.03 23.67 11.48
N ASN A 248 -14.75 23.48 11.15
CA ASN A 248 -14.33 22.99 9.83
C ASN A 248 -14.88 21.59 9.54
N SER A 249 -14.77 20.66 10.48
CA SER A 249 -15.33 19.31 10.31
C SER A 249 -16.85 19.29 10.20
N ILE A 250 -17.55 20.10 10.99
CA ILE A 250 -19.00 20.24 10.87
C ILE A 250 -19.36 20.80 9.49
N ARG A 251 -18.66 21.85 9.07
CA ARG A 251 -18.85 22.49 7.77
C ARG A 251 -18.64 21.51 6.61
N VAL A 252 -17.61 20.67 6.65
CA VAL A 252 -17.35 19.71 5.58
C VAL A 252 -18.26 18.47 5.68
N PHE A 253 -18.29 17.77 6.82
CA PHE A 253 -19.04 16.50 6.92
C PHE A 253 -20.56 16.67 6.98
N VAL A 254 -21.06 17.77 7.57
CA VAL A 254 -22.50 18.01 7.73
C VAL A 254 -23.02 18.91 6.62
N GLN A 255 -22.36 20.05 6.39
CA GLN A 255 -22.84 21.06 5.44
C GLN A 255 -22.33 20.82 4.01
N ARG A 256 -21.29 19.99 3.83
CA ARG A 256 -20.64 19.73 2.53
C ARG A 256 -20.14 21.01 1.87
N LEU A 257 -19.68 21.96 2.69
CA LEU A 257 -19.15 23.24 2.24
C LEU A 257 -17.63 23.26 2.37
N GLN A 258 -16.97 23.71 1.32
CA GLN A 258 -15.50 23.84 1.25
C GLN A 258 -15.15 25.19 0.64
N GLU A 259 -14.03 25.76 1.09
CA GLU A 259 -13.48 27.00 0.56
C GLU A 259 -12.12 26.75 -0.08
N GLY A 260 -11.95 27.21 -1.32
CA GLY A 260 -10.67 27.10 -2.02
C GLY A 260 -9.60 28.01 -1.41
N VAL A 261 -8.39 27.48 -1.28
CA VAL A 261 -7.19 28.30 -1.04
C VAL A 261 -6.70 28.83 -2.38
N LYS A 262 -6.28 30.10 -2.46
CA LYS A 262 -5.50 30.56 -3.62
C LYS A 262 -4.24 29.71 -3.69
N ALA A 263 -4.10 28.93 -4.76
CA ALA A 263 -2.97 28.03 -4.95
C ALA A 263 -1.65 28.79 -4.75
N LEU A 264 -0.90 28.43 -3.71
CA LEU A 264 0.50 28.79 -3.63
C LEU A 264 1.22 28.05 -4.76
N PRO A 265 2.11 28.72 -5.52
CA PRO A 265 2.81 28.08 -6.62
C PRO A 265 3.55 26.84 -6.12
N ASP A 266 3.50 25.80 -6.95
CA ASP A 266 4.03 24.44 -6.70
C ASP A 266 5.57 24.49 -6.66
N LEU A 267 6.14 25.01 -5.57
CA LEU A 267 7.53 25.45 -5.49
C LEU A 267 8.57 24.31 -5.41
N ASP A 268 8.17 23.06 -5.18
CA ASP A 268 9.11 21.99 -4.78
C ASP A 268 9.18 20.76 -5.72
N ALA A 269 8.45 20.71 -6.84
CA ALA A 269 8.51 19.54 -7.74
C ALA A 269 9.89 19.31 -8.38
N HIS A 270 10.72 20.36 -8.46
CA HIS A 270 12.04 20.32 -9.08
C HIS A 270 13.10 19.63 -8.20
N SER A 271 12.91 19.59 -6.88
CA SER A 271 13.90 19.03 -5.96
C SER A 271 13.91 17.49 -5.95
N ASP A 272 12.72 16.86 -6.04
CA ASP A 272 12.58 15.39 -6.06
C ASP A 272 13.27 14.76 -7.29
N ASN A 273 13.08 15.36 -8.47
CA ASN A 273 13.66 14.82 -9.71
C ASN A 273 15.19 14.88 -9.71
N ARG A 274 15.77 15.94 -9.10
CA ARG A 274 17.21 16.08 -8.90
C ARG A 274 17.78 14.96 -8.02
N LEU A 275 17.18 14.69 -6.87
CA LEU A 275 17.66 13.63 -5.96
C LEU A 275 17.54 12.24 -6.58
N ARG A 276 16.48 11.99 -7.34
CA ARG A 276 16.31 10.71 -8.08
C ARG A 276 17.39 10.52 -9.14
N THR A 277 17.64 11.54 -9.95
CA THR A 277 18.68 11.52 -10.99
C THR A 277 20.04 11.24 -10.36
N ARG A 278 20.39 11.97 -9.30
CA ARG A 278 21.62 11.78 -8.54
C ARG A 278 21.75 10.35 -7.98
N PHE A 279 20.67 9.80 -7.44
CA PHE A 279 20.69 8.43 -6.93
C PHE A 279 20.88 7.38 -8.04
N GLU A 280 20.24 7.56 -9.20
CA GLU A 280 20.44 6.66 -10.35
C GLU A 280 21.87 6.74 -10.91
N GLU A 281 22.48 7.93 -10.94
CA GLU A 281 23.90 8.08 -11.28
C GLU A 281 24.82 7.37 -10.27
N ALA A 282 24.60 7.56 -8.98
CA ALA A 282 25.36 6.87 -7.93
C ALA A 282 25.21 5.34 -8.06
N LYS A 283 24.02 4.86 -8.42
CA LYS A 283 23.75 3.44 -8.66
C LYS A 283 24.48 2.91 -9.91
N LYS A 284 24.56 3.69 -11.00
CA LYS A 284 25.38 3.35 -12.17
C LYS A 284 26.86 3.24 -11.81
N LYS A 285 27.42 4.22 -11.09
CA LYS A 285 28.81 4.20 -10.58
C LYS A 285 29.09 2.96 -9.73
N TYR A 286 28.17 2.60 -8.84
CA TYR A 286 28.28 1.38 -8.06
C TYR A 286 28.30 0.10 -8.92
N GLN A 287 27.43 0.02 -9.94
CA GLN A 287 27.38 -1.13 -10.84
C GLN A 287 28.67 -1.28 -11.64
N GLU A 288 29.24 -0.19 -12.15
CA GLU A 288 30.51 -0.17 -12.87
C GLU A 288 31.66 -0.65 -11.98
N ARG A 289 31.77 -0.11 -10.78
CA ARG A 289 32.75 -0.56 -9.78
C ARG A 289 32.60 -2.05 -9.46
N LYS A 290 31.37 -2.54 -9.30
CA LYS A 290 31.14 -3.96 -9.03
C LYS A 290 31.55 -4.84 -10.21
N LYS A 291 31.31 -4.38 -11.45
CA LYS A 291 31.77 -5.08 -12.67
C LYS A 291 33.29 -5.14 -12.72
N SER A 292 33.99 -4.04 -12.41
CA SER A 292 35.47 -4.01 -12.40
C SER A 292 36.07 -4.88 -11.29
N GLU A 293 35.49 -4.90 -10.08
CA GLU A 293 35.92 -5.79 -8.99
C GLU A 293 35.75 -7.28 -9.34
N VAL A 294 34.64 -7.64 -10.00
CA VAL A 294 34.41 -9.01 -10.46
C VAL A 294 35.40 -9.38 -11.56
N ALA A 295 35.65 -8.48 -12.53
CA ALA A 295 36.64 -8.69 -13.59
C ALA A 295 38.05 -8.88 -13.01
N ALA A 296 38.46 -8.04 -12.06
CA ALA A 296 39.75 -8.15 -11.39
C ALA A 296 39.88 -9.46 -10.58
N THR A 297 38.80 -9.90 -9.93
CA THR A 297 38.77 -11.18 -9.22
C THR A 297 38.89 -12.37 -10.17
N LEU A 298 38.24 -12.31 -11.34
CA LEU A 298 38.35 -13.33 -12.37
C LEU A 298 39.75 -13.36 -13.00
N ALA A 299 40.36 -12.20 -13.26
CA ALA A 299 41.73 -12.09 -13.75
C ALA A 299 42.73 -12.69 -12.75
N LYS A 300 42.62 -12.35 -11.46
CA LYS A 300 43.44 -12.97 -10.39
C LYS A 300 43.27 -14.49 -10.33
N LYS A 301 42.04 -14.99 -10.48
CA LYS A 301 41.78 -16.44 -10.52
C LYS A 301 42.43 -17.11 -11.73
N ARG A 302 42.38 -16.49 -12.91
CA ARG A 302 43.03 -17.00 -14.13
C ARG A 302 44.55 -17.04 -13.98
N ALA A 303 45.15 -15.96 -13.47
CA ALA A 303 46.59 -15.91 -13.19
C ALA A 303 47.06 -16.97 -12.18
N LEU A 304 46.20 -17.41 -11.26
CA LEU A 304 46.49 -18.47 -10.30
C LEU A 304 46.37 -19.90 -10.87
N VAL A 305 45.78 -20.09 -12.04
CA VAL A 305 45.61 -21.43 -12.67
C VAL A 305 46.91 -21.92 -13.32
N ASP A 306 47.84 -21.01 -13.66
CA ASP A 306 49.18 -21.35 -14.17
C ASP A 306 50.18 -21.78 -13.07
N HIS A 307 49.72 -21.88 -11.82
CA HIS A 307 50.47 -22.57 -10.79
C HIS A 307 49.88 -23.96 -10.59
N PRO A 308 50.64 -25.06 -10.84
CA PRO A 308 50.15 -26.40 -10.60
C PRO A 308 49.67 -26.43 -9.15
N ARG A 309 48.39 -26.76 -8.97
CA ARG A 309 47.76 -26.88 -7.65
C ARG A 309 48.55 -27.88 -6.84
N ARG A 310 49.53 -27.40 -6.06
CA ARG A 310 50.10 -28.14 -4.94
C ARG A 310 48.95 -28.29 -3.96
N HIS A 311 48.23 -29.40 -4.07
CA HIS A 311 47.34 -29.85 -3.02
C HIS A 311 48.13 -29.78 -1.72
N LYS A 312 47.68 -28.94 -0.77
CA LYS A 312 48.25 -28.97 0.58
C LYS A 312 48.15 -30.42 1.04
N ARG A 313 49.27 -31.04 1.46
CA ARG A 313 49.32 -32.43 1.96
C ARG A 313 48.20 -32.74 2.96
N SER A 314 47.73 -31.73 3.72
CA SER A 314 46.62 -31.86 4.67
C SER A 314 45.24 -32.14 4.05
N GLN A 315 45.02 -31.90 2.75
CA GLN A 315 43.77 -32.24 2.07
C GLN A 315 43.74 -33.68 1.52
N GLN A 316 44.89 -34.35 1.40
CA GLN A 316 44.94 -35.78 1.04
C GLN A 316 44.54 -36.69 2.22
N TYR A 317 44.75 -36.24 3.46
CA TYR A 317 44.49 -37.03 4.66
C TYR A 317 43.01 -37.18 5.07
N ASN A 318 42.09 -36.40 4.49
CA ASN A 318 40.67 -36.45 4.86
C ASN A 318 39.79 -37.27 3.90
N ARG A 319 40.37 -37.98 2.92
CA ARG A 319 39.60 -38.83 2.00
C ARG A 319 39.44 -40.30 2.43
N TYR A 320 40.19 -40.76 3.43
CA TYR A 320 40.15 -42.15 3.90
C TYR A 320 39.93 -42.24 5.42
N ARG A 321 38.77 -41.76 5.89
CA ARG A 321 38.20 -42.27 7.14
C ARG A 321 36.97 -43.09 6.78
N THR A 322 37.22 -44.31 6.34
CA THR A 322 36.31 -45.44 6.50
C THR A 322 36.12 -45.60 8.01
N ILE A 323 34.88 -45.52 8.47
CA ILE A 323 34.53 -45.75 9.87
C ILE A 323 34.52 -47.26 10.04
N ASP A 324 35.65 -47.84 10.46
CA ASP A 324 35.64 -49.16 11.08
C ASP A 324 35.20 -48.97 12.52
N GLN A 325 33.98 -49.42 12.81
CA GLN A 325 33.51 -49.58 14.19
C GLN A 325 34.22 -50.78 14.82
N LEU A 326 34.63 -50.65 16.07
CA LEU A 326 34.84 -51.80 16.95
C LEU A 326 33.58 -52.01 17.81
N PRO A 327 33.22 -53.27 18.12
CA PRO A 327 32.01 -53.59 18.85
C PRO A 327 32.13 -53.19 20.32
N LEU A 328 30.99 -52.79 20.89
CA LEU A 328 30.84 -52.52 22.31
C LEU A 328 31.17 -53.76 23.14
N THR A 329 32.07 -53.60 24.10
CA THR A 329 32.11 -54.44 25.30
C THR A 329 32.10 -53.55 26.53
N ASP A 330 31.09 -53.76 27.36
CA ASP A 330 30.99 -53.24 28.72
C ASP A 330 32.17 -53.73 29.59
N VAL A 331 32.67 -52.88 30.50
CA VAL A 331 32.90 -53.15 31.94
C VAL A 331 33.64 -51.97 32.62
N LYS A 332 32.89 -51.35 33.56
CA LYS A 332 33.19 -50.77 34.89
C LYS A 332 34.52 -50.05 35.25
N GLN A 333 34.30 -48.81 35.73
CA GLN A 333 34.78 -48.13 36.95
C GLN A 333 36.27 -47.80 37.17
N GLY A 334 36.51 -46.52 37.48
CA GLY A 334 37.73 -46.03 38.16
C GLY A 334 37.81 -44.51 38.17
N ASN A 335 37.56 -43.89 39.33
CA ASN A 335 37.53 -42.44 39.58
C ASN A 335 38.88 -41.74 39.35
N VAL A 336 38.90 -40.65 38.58
CA VAL A 336 39.79 -39.49 38.84
C VAL A 336 39.09 -38.19 38.42
N THR A 337 39.08 -37.24 39.33
CA THR A 337 38.56 -35.87 39.26
C THR A 337 39.12 -35.06 38.08
N ALA A 338 38.24 -34.62 37.17
CA ALA A 338 38.57 -33.64 36.15
C ALA A 338 37.42 -32.63 35.96
N ILE A 339 37.78 -31.36 36.17
CA ILE A 339 37.15 -30.09 35.81
C ILE A 339 35.94 -30.22 34.88
N ARG A 340 34.74 -29.92 35.40
CA ARG A 340 33.49 -29.78 34.64
C ARG A 340 33.58 -28.59 33.67
N THR A 341 34.05 -28.84 32.45
CA THR A 341 33.67 -28.01 31.31
C THR A 341 32.28 -28.44 30.85
N ARG A 342 31.32 -27.49 30.83
CA ARG A 342 29.97 -27.76 30.31
C ARG A 342 30.06 -28.26 28.86
N PRO A 343 29.45 -29.39 28.50
CA PRO A 343 29.34 -29.76 27.10
C PRO A 343 28.50 -28.69 26.39
N ARG A 344 29.10 -28.01 25.41
CA ARG A 344 28.36 -27.18 24.46
C ARG A 344 27.38 -28.08 23.74
N TYR A 345 26.12 -27.68 23.78
CA TYR A 345 24.96 -28.31 23.15
C TYR A 345 25.28 -28.97 21.81
N SER A 346 24.75 -30.20 21.68
CA SER A 346 24.88 -31.11 20.55
C SER A 346 24.51 -30.47 19.20
N PRO A 347 25.13 -30.89 18.09
CA PRO A 347 24.55 -30.66 16.77
C PRO A 347 23.23 -31.44 16.70
N LYS A 348 22.11 -30.74 16.52
CA LYS A 348 20.82 -31.38 16.23
C LYS A 348 21.01 -32.31 15.03
N ARG A 349 21.05 -33.62 15.28
CA ARG A 349 20.84 -34.64 14.24
C ARG A 349 19.52 -34.31 13.58
N ARG A 350 19.54 -33.88 12.31
CA ARG A 350 18.33 -33.81 11.51
C ARG A 350 17.76 -35.23 11.46
N SER A 351 16.65 -35.46 12.16
CA SER A 351 15.84 -36.64 11.94
C SER A 351 15.51 -36.71 10.45
N LYS A 352 15.73 -37.87 9.82
CA LYS A 352 15.36 -38.13 8.42
C LYS A 352 13.92 -37.66 8.20
N SER A 353 13.65 -36.99 7.07
CA SER A 353 12.31 -36.49 6.79
C SER A 353 11.31 -37.64 6.82
N LYS A 354 10.36 -37.60 7.75
CA LYS A 354 9.19 -38.47 7.68
C LYS A 354 8.37 -37.98 6.50
N LYS A 355 8.28 -38.80 5.44
CA LYS A 355 7.35 -38.56 4.34
C LYS A 355 5.95 -38.78 4.89
N HIS A 356 5.22 -37.70 5.14
CA HIS A 356 3.80 -37.77 5.42
C HIS A 356 3.05 -37.95 4.09
N ALA A 357 2.13 -38.91 4.04
CA ALA A 357 1.19 -38.97 2.92
C ALA A 357 0.35 -37.69 2.91
N PRO A 358 0.11 -37.07 1.75
CA PRO A 358 -0.73 -35.88 1.68
C PRO A 358 -2.15 -36.20 2.20
N PRO A 359 -2.83 -35.24 2.85
CA PRO A 359 -4.20 -35.42 3.33
C PRO A 359 -5.14 -35.88 2.21
N LYS A 360 -6.13 -36.72 2.51
CA LYS A 360 -7.10 -37.23 1.51
C LYS A 360 -7.81 -36.13 0.69
N ALA A 361 -7.93 -34.90 1.22
CA ALA A 361 -8.48 -33.77 0.47
C ALA A 361 -7.59 -33.35 -0.73
N MET A 362 -6.29 -33.62 -0.68
CA MET A 362 -5.34 -33.27 -1.74
C MET A 362 -5.29 -34.28 -2.90
N THR A 363 -5.85 -35.49 -2.75
CA THR A 363 -5.88 -36.47 -3.86
C THR A 363 -6.89 -36.11 -4.94
N LEU A 364 -7.78 -35.15 -4.68
CA LEU A 364 -8.78 -34.65 -5.65
C LEU A 364 -8.20 -33.60 -6.63
N TYR A 365 -7.01 -33.06 -6.36
CA TYR A 365 -6.38 -32.06 -7.22
C TYR A 365 -5.40 -32.72 -8.19
N LYS A 366 -5.83 -32.95 -9.44
CA LYS A 366 -4.90 -33.22 -10.55
C LYS A 366 -4.13 -31.92 -10.85
N TRP A 367 -2.84 -31.91 -10.51
CA TRP A 367 -1.93 -30.82 -10.86
C TRP A 367 -1.94 -30.62 -12.38
N LYS A 368 -2.40 -29.45 -12.85
CA LYS A 368 -2.27 -29.09 -14.27
C LYS A 368 -0.78 -28.94 -14.59
N VAL A 369 -0.35 -29.58 -15.68
CA VAL A 369 1.01 -29.45 -16.22
C VAL A 369 1.29 -27.97 -16.49
N TRP A 370 2.39 -27.47 -15.95
CA TRP A 370 2.84 -26.09 -16.15
C TRP A 370 3.00 -25.83 -17.65
N LYS A 371 2.26 -24.86 -18.20
CA LYS A 371 2.53 -24.33 -19.54
C LYS A 371 3.88 -23.59 -19.51
N LYS A 372 4.68 -23.78 -20.56
CA LYS A 372 6.02 -23.21 -20.77
C LYS A 372 6.07 -21.71 -20.46
N LYS A 373 7.23 -21.24 -19.96
CA LYS A 373 7.56 -19.82 -19.76
C LYS A 373 7.27 -19.03 -21.05
N PRO A 374 6.61 -17.86 -21.00
CA PRO A 374 6.67 -16.93 -22.11
C PRO A 374 8.07 -16.35 -22.18
N GLU A 375 8.75 -16.64 -23.29
CA GLU A 375 9.99 -16.00 -23.70
C GLU A 375 9.75 -14.52 -24.02
N THR A 376 10.84 -13.77 -23.97
CA THR A 376 11.01 -12.33 -24.22
C THR A 376 10.33 -11.81 -25.49
N PRO A 377 9.78 -10.59 -25.50
CA PRO A 377 9.37 -9.95 -26.74
C PRO A 377 10.60 -9.34 -27.43
N ASP A 378 10.93 -9.86 -28.61
CA ASP A 378 11.75 -9.19 -29.59
C ASP A 378 10.97 -8.06 -30.26
N ASP A 379 11.69 -6.97 -30.50
CA ASP A 379 11.35 -5.88 -31.41
C ASP A 379 11.14 -6.40 -32.84
N THR A 380 10.09 -5.95 -33.54
CA THR A 380 10.17 -5.40 -34.92
C THR A 380 8.79 -5.13 -35.56
N SER A 381 8.75 -3.94 -36.17
CA SER A 381 8.02 -3.50 -37.38
C SER A 381 6.49 -3.53 -37.47
N THR A 382 5.93 -2.32 -37.48
CA THR A 382 4.96 -1.76 -38.45
C THR A 382 4.44 -2.67 -39.57
N THR A 383 3.11 -2.79 -39.67
CA THR A 383 2.40 -2.56 -40.94
C THR A 383 0.95 -2.16 -40.67
N THR A 384 0.52 -1.13 -41.38
CA THR A 384 -0.84 -0.58 -41.50
C THR A 384 -1.83 -1.61 -42.04
N ASP A 385 -3.08 -1.57 -41.55
CA ASP A 385 -4.24 -1.49 -42.45
C ASP A 385 -5.54 -1.21 -41.69
N ALA A 386 -6.21 -0.15 -42.17
CA ALA A 386 -7.50 0.32 -41.71
C ALA A 386 -8.63 -0.58 -42.24
N LYS A 387 -9.52 -0.99 -41.34
CA LYS A 387 -10.90 -1.36 -41.70
C LYS A 387 -11.87 -0.66 -40.76
N ILE A 388 -12.44 0.44 -41.27
CA ILE A 388 -13.62 1.11 -40.74
C ILE A 388 -14.76 0.08 -40.76
N LYS A 389 -15.25 -0.30 -39.58
CA LYS A 389 -16.51 -1.04 -39.43
C LYS A 389 -17.59 -0.05 -39.03
N GLU A 390 -18.59 0.10 -39.90
CA GLU A 390 -19.80 0.86 -39.64
C GLU A 390 -20.46 0.42 -38.33
N LEU A 391 -20.71 1.39 -37.45
CA LEU A 391 -21.42 1.23 -36.19
C LEU A 391 -22.91 1.00 -36.47
N LYS A 392 -23.39 -0.22 -36.17
CA LYS A 392 -24.83 -0.48 -36.07
C LYS A 392 -25.42 0.31 -34.89
N PRO A 393 -26.65 0.85 -35.01
CA PRO A 393 -27.30 1.58 -33.93
C PRO A 393 -27.48 0.67 -32.70
N ARG A 394 -27.10 1.20 -31.52
CA ARG A 394 -27.20 0.49 -30.23
C ARG A 394 -28.68 0.22 -29.90
N LYS A 395 -28.99 -1.04 -29.61
CA LYS A 395 -30.25 -1.41 -28.95
C LYS A 395 -30.20 -0.93 -27.50
N TYR A 396 -31.27 -0.27 -27.06
CA TYR A 396 -31.52 0.06 -25.66
C TYR A 396 -31.44 -1.19 -24.79
N VAL A 397 -30.62 -1.16 -23.74
CA VAL A 397 -30.47 -2.24 -22.76
C VAL A 397 -31.05 -1.71 -21.43
N PRO A 398 -32.11 -2.31 -20.89
CA PRO A 398 -32.69 -1.89 -19.62
C PRO A 398 -31.71 -2.10 -18.45
N PRO A 399 -31.86 -1.36 -17.33
CA PRO A 399 -30.98 -1.46 -16.18
C PRO A 399 -30.93 -2.89 -15.65
N LYS A 400 -29.72 -3.42 -15.52
CA LYS A 400 -29.50 -4.81 -15.05
C LYS A 400 -29.91 -4.95 -13.59
N ASN A 401 -30.65 -6.01 -13.30
CA ASN A 401 -31.04 -6.40 -11.96
C ASN A 401 -29.79 -6.62 -11.08
N LYS A 402 -29.82 -6.20 -9.81
CA LYS A 402 -28.72 -6.34 -8.81
C LYS A 402 -28.10 -7.74 -8.82
N LEU A 403 -28.91 -8.77 -9.08
CA LEU A 403 -28.49 -10.17 -9.18
C LEU A 403 -27.59 -10.46 -10.40
N GLU A 404 -27.81 -9.79 -11.54
CA GLU A 404 -26.96 -9.90 -12.73
C GLU A 404 -25.64 -9.17 -12.56
N LEU A 405 -25.63 -8.02 -11.88
CA LEU A 405 -24.41 -7.31 -11.51
C LEU A 405 -23.54 -8.19 -10.59
N LEU A 406 -24.13 -8.75 -9.53
CA LEU A 406 -23.48 -9.70 -8.63
C LEU A 406 -23.00 -10.96 -9.35
N ARG A 407 -23.78 -11.52 -10.29
CA ARG A 407 -23.34 -12.67 -11.10
C ARG A 407 -22.18 -12.32 -12.03
N SER A 408 -22.19 -11.13 -12.64
CA SER A 408 -21.08 -10.68 -13.51
C SER A 408 -19.79 -10.45 -12.72
N LEU A 409 -19.87 -9.86 -11.53
CA LEU A 409 -18.73 -9.63 -10.65
C LEU A 409 -18.25 -10.93 -10.00
N SER A 410 -19.14 -11.82 -9.59
CA SER A 410 -18.81 -13.12 -8.98
C SER A 410 -18.03 -14.07 -9.90
N ARG A 411 -18.22 -13.96 -11.22
CA ARG A 411 -17.48 -14.75 -12.23
C ARG A 411 -16.04 -14.29 -12.41
N GLU A 412 -15.74 -13.00 -12.19
CA GLU A 412 -14.40 -12.43 -12.33
C GLU A 412 -13.69 -12.23 -10.98
N HIS A 413 -14.45 -12.10 -9.89
CA HIS A 413 -14.02 -11.84 -8.53
C HIS A 413 -14.87 -12.65 -7.54
N PRO A 414 -14.37 -13.73 -6.92
CA PRO A 414 -15.10 -14.39 -5.84
C PRO A 414 -15.23 -13.40 -4.67
N ILE A 415 -16.41 -12.80 -4.53
CA ILE A 415 -16.80 -11.96 -3.40
C ILE A 415 -17.01 -12.91 -2.22
N VAL A 416 -16.17 -12.78 -1.20
CA VAL A 416 -16.35 -13.46 0.08
C VAL A 416 -16.78 -12.39 1.06
N SER A 417 -18.07 -12.35 1.39
CA SER A 417 -18.57 -11.66 2.57
C SER A 417 -17.92 -12.31 3.80
N LEU A 418 -17.19 -11.53 4.58
CA LEU A 418 -16.65 -11.97 5.86
C LEU A 418 -17.57 -11.41 6.94
N ASP A 419 -18.09 -12.28 7.81
CA ASP A 419 -18.87 -11.86 8.96
C ASP A 419 -18.07 -10.86 9.81
N VAL A 420 -18.73 -9.75 10.15
CA VAL A 420 -18.20 -8.56 10.85
C VAL A 420 -17.49 -8.91 12.18
N GLY A 421 -17.66 -10.12 12.72
CA GLY A 421 -17.00 -10.61 13.94
C GLY A 421 -15.58 -11.18 13.79
N THR A 422 -15.02 -11.30 12.58
CA THR A 422 -13.68 -11.92 12.39
C THR A 422 -12.49 -10.95 12.42
N LEU A 423 -12.71 -9.65 12.60
CA LEU A 423 -11.66 -8.62 12.73
C LEU A 423 -11.06 -8.53 14.15
N ARG A 424 -10.76 -9.67 14.79
CA ARG A 424 -9.74 -9.69 15.84
C ARG A 424 -8.40 -10.03 15.20
N ALA A 425 -7.47 -9.08 15.30
CA ALA A 425 -6.09 -9.08 14.81
C ALA A 425 -5.89 -8.62 13.36
N ASN A 426 -5.65 -7.31 13.20
CA ASN A 426 -4.44 -6.77 12.57
C ASN A 426 -4.26 -5.29 12.91
#